data_AF-X0U908-F1
#
_entry.id   AF-X0U908-F1
#
_cell.length_a   1.000
_cell.length_b   1.000
_cell.length_c   1.000
_cell.angle_alpha   90.00
_cell.angle_beta   90.00
_cell.angle_gamma   90.00
#
_symmetry.space_group_name_H-M   'P 1'
#
loop_
_entity.id
_entity.type
_entity.pdbx_description
1 polymer ?
#
loop_
_entity_poly.entity_id
_entity_poly.type
_entity_poly.pdbx_seq_one_letter_code
_entity_poly.pdbx_strand_id
1 'polypeptide(L)'
;DIESSETMFYDEEKEKKKTRKNQILETPISDFELSVRSRNCLKKMKIETLGDLLNISEAELLSYKNFGETSLREIKSILETKALRLGMALEEKQPSSAETSELIEVEDEDERLLSKPIDDLQLSVRARKCLQKLDIRTLGDLTHKTDAELLGVKNFGVTSLNEIRKVIGNLGLSLRALD
;
A
#
# COMPACT_ATOMS: atom_id res chain seq x y z
N ASP A 1 -11.68 37.11 -31.07
CA ASP A 1 -12.50 36.43 -30.06
C ASP A 1 -12.26 34.94 -30.07
N ILE A 2 -11.92 34.44 -28.88
CA ILE A 2 -12.28 33.13 -28.33
C ILE A 2 -11.77 31.91 -29.09
N GLU A 3 -10.65 31.37 -28.63
CA GLU A 3 -10.50 29.91 -28.56
C GLU A 3 -10.30 29.52 -27.09
N SER A 4 -11.26 28.73 -26.65
CA SER A 4 -11.63 28.38 -25.29
C SER A 4 -10.48 27.90 -24.38
N SER A 5 -10.42 28.53 -23.21
CA SER A 5 -10.39 27.90 -21.89
C SER A 5 -10.07 26.40 -21.87
N GLU A 6 -8.79 26.07 -21.68
CA GLU A 6 -8.37 24.77 -21.16
C GLU A 6 -9.12 24.49 -19.85
N THR A 7 -9.97 23.47 -19.88
CA THR A 7 -10.67 22.94 -18.72
C THR A 7 -9.67 22.35 -17.74
N MET A 8 -9.31 23.13 -16.72
CA MET A 8 -8.58 22.66 -15.57
C MET A 8 -9.53 21.76 -14.75
N PHE A 9 -9.46 20.44 -14.99
CA PHE A 9 -10.13 19.45 -14.14
C PHE A 9 -9.44 19.44 -12.77
N TYR A 10 -9.83 20.38 -11.92
CA TYR A 10 -9.57 20.30 -10.50
C TYR A 10 -10.56 19.33 -9.89
N ASP A 11 -10.06 18.16 -9.50
CA ASP A 11 -10.78 17.20 -8.66
C ASP A 11 -11.08 17.86 -7.30
N GLU A 12 -12.19 18.61 -7.20
CA GLU A 12 -12.64 19.24 -5.95
C GLU A 12 -12.75 18.21 -4.79
N GLU A 13 -12.87 16.93 -5.13
CA GLU A 13 -12.97 15.82 -4.18
C GLU A 13 -11.66 15.56 -3.42
N LYS A 14 -10.49 15.72 -4.07
CA LYS A 14 -9.18 15.56 -3.42
C LYS A 14 -8.89 16.70 -2.44
N GLU A 15 -9.25 17.92 -2.78
CA GLU A 15 -9.12 19.09 -1.89
C GLU A 15 -10.04 18.98 -0.67
N LYS A 16 -11.26 18.47 -0.84
CA LYS A 16 -12.20 18.20 0.27
C LYS A 16 -11.69 17.11 1.22
N LYS A 17 -11.03 16.06 0.71
CA LYS A 17 -10.40 15.03 1.56
C LYS A 17 -9.19 15.60 2.33
N LYS A 18 -8.37 16.43 1.68
CA LYS A 18 -7.20 17.07 2.31
C LYS A 18 -7.58 18.06 3.41
N THR A 19 -8.62 18.86 3.19
CA THR A 19 -9.14 19.80 4.20
C THR A 19 -9.73 19.07 5.42
N ARG A 20 -10.47 17.97 5.21
CA ARG A 20 -10.95 17.14 6.35
C ARG A 20 -9.81 16.51 7.14
N LYS A 21 -8.77 16.01 6.47
CA LYS A 21 -7.59 15.42 7.13
C LYS A 21 -6.86 16.47 7.99
N ASN A 22 -6.64 17.67 7.44
CA ASN A 22 -6.04 18.79 8.17
C ASN A 22 -6.84 19.19 9.41
N GLN A 23 -8.18 19.19 9.33
CA GLN A 23 -9.01 19.50 10.49
C GLN A 23 -8.89 18.45 11.62
N ILE A 24 -8.72 17.18 11.26
CA ILE A 24 -8.51 16.11 12.25
C ILE A 24 -7.12 16.23 12.89
N LEU A 25 -6.10 16.63 12.12
CA LEU A 25 -4.73 16.85 12.61
C LEU A 25 -4.64 17.97 13.66
N GLU A 26 -5.44 19.03 13.50
CA GLU A 26 -5.51 20.16 14.43
C GLU A 26 -6.32 19.85 15.70
N THR A 27 -6.99 18.70 15.77
CA THR A 27 -7.81 18.34 16.94
C THR A 27 -6.91 18.08 18.15
N PRO A 28 -7.17 18.72 19.31
CA PRO A 28 -6.34 18.55 20.50
C PRO A 28 -6.52 17.17 21.11
N ILE A 29 -5.43 16.60 21.61
CA ILE A 29 -5.41 15.27 22.22
C ILE A 29 -6.30 15.19 23.47
N SER A 30 -6.55 16.33 24.13
CA SER A 30 -7.42 16.41 25.30
C SER A 30 -8.87 16.04 25.03
N ASP A 31 -9.32 16.14 23.77
CA ASP A 31 -10.69 15.81 23.36
C ASP A 31 -10.91 14.29 23.30
N PHE A 32 -9.84 13.49 23.29
CA PHE A 32 -9.93 12.05 23.26
C PHE A 32 -10.00 11.43 24.67
N GLU A 33 -10.76 10.33 24.77
CA GLU A 33 -10.90 9.51 25.96
C GLU A 33 -9.64 8.66 26.22
N LEU A 34 -8.55 9.34 26.57
CA LEU A 34 -7.31 8.72 27.02
C LEU A 34 -7.30 8.55 28.54
N SER A 35 -6.60 7.51 29.00
CA SER A 35 -6.32 7.38 30.43
C SER A 35 -5.52 8.57 30.95
N VAL A 36 -5.68 8.87 32.23
CA VAL A 36 -4.93 9.93 32.93
C VAL A 36 -3.42 9.74 32.77
N ARG A 37 -2.94 8.48 32.70
CA ARG A 37 -1.54 8.18 32.44
C ARG A 37 -1.11 8.57 31.02
N SER A 38 -1.85 8.15 30.00
CA SER A 38 -1.55 8.47 28.61
C SER A 38 -1.54 9.98 28.38
N ARG A 39 -2.55 10.71 28.90
CA ARG A 39 -2.61 12.19 28.83
C ARG A 39 -1.41 12.86 29.51
N ASN A 40 -1.01 12.38 30.69
CA ASN A 40 0.15 12.92 31.40
C ASN A 40 1.49 12.62 30.69
N CYS A 41 1.59 11.48 30.00
CA CYS A 41 2.78 11.13 29.21
C CYS A 41 2.88 12.03 27.98
N LEU A 42 1.80 12.17 27.21
CA LEU A 42 1.75 13.02 26.01
C LEU A 42 2.03 14.49 26.35
N LYS A 43 1.47 14.99 27.46
CA LYS A 43 1.76 16.35 27.95
C LYS A 43 3.23 16.56 28.33
N LYS A 44 3.90 15.56 28.90
CA LYS A 44 5.36 15.63 29.19
C LYS A 44 6.20 15.65 27.92
N MET A 45 5.73 15.00 26.85
CA MET A 45 6.36 15.00 25.53
C MET A 45 6.03 16.25 24.71
N LYS A 46 5.25 17.20 25.27
CA LYS A 46 4.75 18.40 24.57
C LYS A 46 3.91 18.08 23.33
N ILE A 47 3.19 16.96 23.37
CA ILE A 47 2.28 16.55 22.31
C ILE A 47 0.88 17.03 22.70
N GLU A 48 0.38 18.05 22.00
CA GLU A 48 -0.90 18.69 22.31
C GLU A 48 -1.96 18.38 21.24
N THR A 49 -1.54 18.24 19.98
CA THR A 49 -2.43 17.96 18.85
C THR A 49 -2.22 16.57 18.29
N LEU A 50 -3.23 16.05 17.58
CA LEU A 50 -3.11 14.77 16.90
C LEU A 50 -2.01 14.79 15.84
N GLY A 51 -1.80 15.93 15.17
CA GLY A 51 -0.68 16.15 14.26
C GLY A 51 0.69 15.94 14.92
N ASP A 52 0.90 16.48 16.12
CA ASP A 52 2.14 16.28 16.87
C ASP A 52 2.38 14.80 17.21
N LEU A 53 1.31 14.08 17.54
CA LEU A 53 1.38 12.65 17.85
C LEU A 53 1.76 11.82 16.64
N LEU A 54 1.26 12.19 15.46
CA LEU A 54 1.55 11.49 14.20
C LEU A 54 2.98 11.68 13.71
N ASN A 55 3.65 12.75 14.14
CA ASN A 55 5.08 12.98 13.86
C ASN A 55 6.01 12.09 14.69
N ILE A 56 5.49 11.43 15.73
CA ILE A 56 6.27 10.60 16.64
C ILE A 56 5.97 9.13 16.35
N SER A 57 7.01 8.31 16.30
CA SER A 57 6.86 6.88 16.04
C SER A 57 6.46 6.11 17.29
N GLU A 58 5.83 4.95 17.09
CA GLU A 58 5.47 4.02 18.17
C GLU A 58 6.69 3.63 19.04
N ALA A 59 7.82 3.39 18.38
CA ALA A 59 9.08 3.03 19.04
C ALA A 59 9.61 4.15 19.94
N GLU A 60 9.46 5.41 19.49
CA GLU A 60 9.87 6.58 20.26
C GLU A 60 8.98 6.76 21.48
N LEU A 61 7.66 6.58 21.35
CA LEU A 61 6.74 6.59 22.48
C LEU A 61 7.09 5.52 23.53
N LEU A 62 7.36 4.28 23.11
CA LEU A 62 7.79 3.16 23.97
C LEU A 62 9.12 3.41 24.70
N SER A 63 10.00 4.23 24.12
CA SER A 63 11.29 4.56 24.73
C SER A 63 11.16 5.45 25.97
N TYR A 64 10.04 6.17 26.13
CA TYR A 64 9.89 7.12 27.22
C TYR A 64 9.58 6.43 28.54
N LYS A 65 10.34 6.82 29.57
CA LYS A 65 10.13 6.45 30.96
C LYS A 65 8.70 6.84 31.37
N ASN A 66 7.85 5.86 31.64
CA ASN A 66 6.40 5.93 31.99
C ASN A 66 5.40 5.74 30.84
N PHE A 67 5.85 5.55 29.60
CA PHE A 67 4.98 5.10 28.52
C PHE A 67 4.92 3.56 28.54
N GLY A 68 3.72 2.99 28.51
CA GLY A 68 3.51 1.55 28.61
C GLY A 68 2.63 1.01 27.49
N GLU A 69 2.59 -0.32 27.38
CA GLU A 69 1.81 -1.02 26.36
C GLU A 69 0.32 -0.66 26.38
N THR A 70 -0.25 -0.42 27.57
CA THR A 70 -1.64 0.03 27.72
C THR A 70 -1.86 1.41 27.12
N SER A 71 -0.95 2.35 27.38
CA SER A 71 -1.04 3.71 26.81
C SER A 71 -0.89 3.69 25.29
N LEU A 72 -0.02 2.83 24.77
CA LEU A 72 0.15 2.64 23.34
C LEU A 72 -1.11 2.09 22.68
N ARG A 73 -1.74 1.07 23.28
CA ARG A 73 -2.97 0.48 22.76
C ARG A 73 -4.13 1.48 22.76
N GLU A 74 -4.25 2.30 23.81
CA GLU A 74 -5.24 3.39 23.88
C GLU A 74 -5.06 4.38 22.72
N ILE A 75 -3.83 4.85 22.51
CA ILE A 75 -3.49 5.78 21.43
C ILE A 75 -3.77 5.15 20.06
N LYS A 76 -3.38 3.89 19.86
CA LYS A 76 -3.62 3.16 18.60
C LYS A 76 -5.11 3.00 18.29
N SER A 77 -5.93 2.73 19.31
CA SER A 77 -7.39 2.61 19.17
C SER A 77 -8.05 3.93 18.72
N ILE A 78 -7.62 5.05 19.30
CA ILE A 78 -8.13 6.38 18.91
C ILE A 78 -7.72 6.73 17.48
N LEU A 79 -6.45 6.46 17.13
CA LEU A 79 -5.94 6.68 15.79
C LEU A 79 -6.70 5.83 14.78
N GLU A 80 -6.95 4.55 15.07
CA GLU A 80 -7.76 3.67 14.23
C GLU A 80 -9.20 4.16 14.05
N THR A 81 -9.83 4.68 15.10
CA THR A 81 -11.18 5.27 15.02
C THR A 81 -11.23 6.49 14.09
N LYS A 82 -10.11 7.20 13.93
CA LYS A 82 -9.98 8.36 13.03
C LYS A 82 -9.40 8.00 11.67
N ALA A 83 -9.23 6.70 11.37
CA ALA A 83 -8.54 6.20 10.18
C ALA A 83 -7.11 6.79 10.03
N LEU A 84 -6.43 6.97 11.16
CA LEU A 84 -5.06 7.47 11.26
C LEU A 84 -4.15 6.39 11.85
N ARG A 85 -2.85 6.48 11.56
CA ARG A 85 -1.79 5.56 12.02
C ARG A 85 -0.59 6.39 12.46
N LEU A 86 0.09 6.00 13.54
CA LEU A 86 1.33 6.66 13.94
C LEU A 86 2.35 6.59 12.79
N GLY A 87 3.05 7.68 12.52
CA GLY A 87 4.05 7.74 11.44
C GLY A 87 3.50 8.18 10.08
N MET A 88 2.19 8.34 9.89
CA MET A 88 1.62 8.82 8.62
C MET A 88 2.15 10.20 8.18
N ALA A 89 2.45 11.09 9.14
CA ALA A 89 3.02 12.40 8.84
C ALA A 89 4.49 12.32 8.39
N LEU A 90 5.21 11.27 8.80
CA LEU A 90 6.57 10.99 8.31
C LEU A 90 6.52 10.40 6.89
N GLU A 91 5.53 9.54 6.61
CA GLU A 91 5.28 8.97 5.28
C GLU A 91 4.83 10.01 4.26
N GLU A 92 4.11 11.07 4.62
CA GLU A 92 3.75 12.12 3.63
C GLU A 92 4.98 12.81 2.99
N LYS A 93 6.18 12.68 3.57
CA LYS A 93 7.44 13.19 3.00
C LYS A 93 8.14 12.19 2.06
N GLN A 94 7.63 10.96 1.94
CA GLN A 94 8.07 9.91 1.03
C GLN A 94 6.82 9.23 0.44
N PRO A 95 6.43 9.52 -0.82
CA PRO A 95 5.21 8.94 -1.39
C PRO A 95 5.44 7.46 -1.70
N SER A 96 5.43 6.60 -0.68
CA SER A 96 5.43 5.15 -0.82
C SER A 96 5.18 4.51 0.54
N SER A 97 4.23 3.58 0.54
CA SER A 97 3.84 2.66 1.62
C SER A 97 3.06 3.27 2.77
N ALA A 98 1.75 3.00 2.83
CA ALA A 98 1.07 2.32 3.96
C ALA A 98 -0.44 2.64 3.90
N GLU A 99 -1.17 1.92 3.05
CA GLU A 99 -2.63 1.88 3.15
C GLU A 99 -3.05 0.53 3.76
N THR A 100 -3.51 0.58 5.00
CA THR A 100 -4.29 -0.49 5.64
C THR A 100 -5.40 0.16 6.46
N SER A 101 -6.55 0.37 5.83
CA SER A 101 -7.81 -0.27 6.20
C SER A 101 -8.95 0.20 5.30
N GLU A 102 -9.39 -0.74 4.45
CA GLU A 102 -10.77 -1.02 4.02
C GLU A 102 -11.69 0.16 3.73
N LEU A 103 -11.82 0.54 2.44
CA LEU A 103 -13.09 0.75 1.75
C LEU A 103 -12.83 0.79 0.22
N ILE A 104 -13.15 -0.31 -0.47
CA ILE A 104 -13.49 -0.41 -1.91
C ILE A 104 -12.57 0.33 -2.91
N GLU A 105 -11.42 -0.24 -3.28
CA GLU A 105 -10.78 -0.01 -4.60
C GLU A 105 -10.07 -1.32 -5.02
N VAL A 106 -10.79 -2.18 -5.75
CA VAL A 106 -10.23 -3.32 -6.49
C VAL A 106 -9.81 -2.77 -7.84
N GLU A 107 -8.56 -2.32 -8.02
CA GLU A 107 -7.93 -2.18 -9.36
C GLU A 107 -6.43 -1.79 -9.35
N ASP A 108 -5.85 -1.19 -8.30
CA ASP A 108 -4.48 -0.62 -8.39
C ASP A 108 -3.30 -1.55 -7.99
N GLU A 109 -3.52 -2.59 -7.19
CA GLU A 109 -2.45 -3.54 -6.79
C GLU A 109 -2.04 -4.46 -7.94
N ASP A 110 -3.03 -4.91 -8.73
CA ASP A 110 -2.78 -5.73 -9.91
C ASP A 110 -1.94 -4.94 -10.92
N GLU A 111 -2.26 -3.68 -11.20
CA GLU A 111 -1.57 -2.90 -12.23
C GLU A 111 -0.07 -2.70 -11.94
N ARG A 112 0.30 -2.56 -10.66
CA ARG A 112 1.72 -2.51 -10.24
C ARG A 112 2.42 -3.86 -10.46
N LEU A 113 1.75 -4.97 -10.13
CA LEU A 113 2.30 -6.31 -10.33
C LEU A 113 2.40 -6.69 -11.82
N LEU A 114 1.45 -6.26 -12.65
CA LEU A 114 1.46 -6.51 -14.10
C LEU A 114 2.64 -5.81 -14.79
N SER A 115 3.07 -4.64 -14.31
CA SER A 115 4.22 -3.90 -14.86
C SER A 115 5.58 -4.53 -14.58
N LYS A 116 5.66 -5.50 -13.66
CA LYS A 116 6.91 -6.11 -13.22
C LYS A 116 7.53 -6.98 -14.32
N PRO A 117 8.84 -6.81 -14.63
CA PRO A 117 9.49 -7.59 -15.68
C PRO A 117 9.64 -9.05 -15.27
N ILE A 118 9.50 -9.94 -16.25
CA ILE A 118 9.72 -11.39 -16.06
C ILE A 118 11.13 -11.68 -15.58
N ASP A 119 12.08 -10.78 -15.87
CA ASP A 119 13.45 -10.99 -15.50
C ASP A 119 13.69 -10.99 -13.98
N ASP A 120 12.85 -10.28 -13.23
CA ASP A 120 12.88 -10.22 -11.77
C ASP A 120 12.19 -11.43 -11.12
N LEU A 121 11.48 -12.24 -11.91
CA LEU A 121 10.95 -13.52 -11.44
C LEU A 121 12.10 -14.53 -11.34
N GLN A 122 12.19 -15.24 -10.22
CA GLN A 122 13.14 -16.35 -10.01
C GLN A 122 12.73 -17.62 -10.77
N LEU A 123 12.51 -17.49 -12.08
CA LEU A 123 12.21 -18.59 -12.99
C LEU A 123 13.49 -19.23 -13.52
N SER A 124 13.41 -20.52 -13.85
CA SER A 124 14.49 -21.25 -14.50
C SER A 124 14.89 -20.63 -15.83
N VAL A 125 16.16 -20.81 -16.20
CA VAL A 125 16.72 -20.36 -17.48
C VAL A 125 15.92 -20.91 -18.67
N ARG A 126 15.32 -22.10 -18.55
CA ARG A 126 14.46 -22.69 -19.58
C ARG A 126 13.14 -21.94 -19.72
N ALA A 127 12.45 -21.68 -18.60
CA ALA A 127 11.20 -20.92 -18.60
C ALA A 127 11.42 -19.51 -19.18
N ARG A 128 12.45 -18.81 -18.72
CA ARG A 128 12.80 -17.46 -19.21
C ARG A 128 13.10 -17.43 -20.71
N LYS A 129 13.90 -18.37 -21.23
CA LYS A 129 14.20 -18.47 -22.67
C LYS A 129 12.95 -18.78 -23.51
N CYS A 130 11.97 -19.49 -22.96
CA CYS A 130 10.70 -19.74 -23.64
C CYS A 130 9.82 -18.49 -23.64
N LEU A 131 9.72 -17.78 -22.52
CA LEU A 131 8.96 -16.53 -22.40
C LEU A 131 9.52 -15.44 -23.33
N GLN A 132 10.85 -15.31 -23.41
CA GLN A 132 11.51 -14.41 -24.36
C GLN A 132 11.20 -14.74 -25.83
N LYS A 133 11.05 -16.03 -26.18
CA LYS A 133 10.67 -16.45 -27.54
C LYS A 133 9.22 -16.12 -27.89
N LEU A 134 8.36 -16.01 -26.89
CA LEU A 134 6.97 -15.58 -27.03
C LEU A 134 6.81 -14.05 -26.94
N ASP A 135 7.92 -13.32 -26.88
CA ASP A 135 7.97 -11.87 -26.64
C ASP A 135 7.24 -11.41 -25.37
N ILE A 136 7.19 -12.29 -24.36
CA ILE A 136 6.58 -11.99 -23.07
C ILE A 136 7.66 -11.36 -22.20
N ARG A 137 7.48 -10.10 -21.83
CA ARG A 137 8.48 -9.32 -21.08
C ARG A 137 8.00 -8.94 -19.70
N THR A 138 6.70 -8.81 -19.51
CA THR A 138 6.08 -8.40 -18.24
C THR A 138 5.18 -9.49 -17.67
N LEU A 139 4.86 -9.38 -16.39
CA LEU A 139 3.87 -10.23 -15.73
C LEU A 139 2.48 -10.08 -16.36
N GLY A 140 2.10 -8.87 -16.79
CA GLY A 140 0.84 -8.64 -17.51
C GLY A 140 0.75 -9.44 -18.80
N ASP A 141 1.81 -9.42 -19.62
CA ASP A 141 1.85 -10.23 -20.86
C ASP A 141 1.68 -11.73 -20.56
N LEU A 142 2.20 -12.18 -19.42
CA LEU A 142 2.18 -13.58 -19.00
C LEU A 142 0.81 -14.01 -18.46
N THR A 143 0.13 -13.18 -17.67
CA THR A 143 -1.22 -13.47 -17.16
C THR A 143 -2.26 -13.52 -18.26
N HIS A 144 -2.07 -12.78 -19.35
CA HIS A 144 -2.92 -12.87 -20.55
C HIS A 144 -2.73 -14.15 -21.37
N LYS A 145 -1.67 -14.92 -21.12
CA LYS A 145 -1.41 -16.20 -21.80
C LYS A 145 -2.06 -17.36 -21.08
N THR A 146 -2.45 -18.34 -21.89
CA THR A 146 -3.08 -19.58 -21.43
C THR A 146 -2.06 -20.70 -21.33
N ASP A 147 -2.35 -21.70 -20.50
CA ASP A 147 -1.51 -22.88 -20.32
C ASP A 147 -1.23 -23.60 -21.64
N ALA A 148 -2.23 -23.68 -22.52
CA ALA A 148 -2.13 -24.33 -23.82
C ALA A 148 -1.16 -23.60 -24.77
N GLU A 149 -1.17 -22.27 -24.76
CA GLU A 149 -0.24 -21.46 -25.57
C GLU A 149 1.21 -21.62 -25.09
N LEU A 150 1.42 -21.68 -23.77
CA LEU A 150 2.74 -21.91 -23.20
C LEU A 150 3.23 -23.33 -23.51
N LEU A 151 2.37 -24.33 -23.40
CA LEU A 151 2.70 -25.73 -23.68
C LEU A 151 2.91 -26.03 -25.17
N GLY A 152 2.39 -25.17 -26.05
CA GLY A 152 2.65 -25.22 -27.49
C GLY A 152 4.06 -24.81 -27.91
N VAL A 153 4.86 -24.24 -27.00
CA VAL A 153 6.23 -23.77 -27.31
C VAL A 153 7.22 -24.92 -27.36
N LYS A 154 8.02 -24.97 -28.43
CA LYS A 154 9.11 -25.93 -28.58
C LYS A 154 10.11 -25.84 -27.43
N ASN A 155 10.27 -26.93 -26.68
CA ASN A 155 11.08 -27.08 -25.47
C ASN A 155 10.49 -26.46 -24.19
N PHE A 156 9.21 -26.10 -24.20
CA PHE A 156 8.47 -25.82 -22.97
C PHE A 156 7.86 -27.11 -22.44
N GLY A 157 8.01 -27.36 -21.14
CA GLY A 157 7.60 -28.61 -20.51
C GLY A 157 6.78 -28.37 -19.26
N VAL A 158 6.16 -29.45 -18.76
CA VAL A 158 5.28 -29.45 -17.59
C VAL A 158 5.97 -28.87 -16.35
N THR A 159 7.28 -29.06 -16.21
CA THR A 159 8.07 -28.49 -15.11
C THR A 159 8.15 -26.96 -15.18
N SER A 160 8.36 -26.38 -16.36
CA SER A 160 8.38 -24.93 -16.55
C SER A 160 7.00 -24.31 -16.37
N LEU A 161 5.93 -25.02 -16.77
CA LEU A 161 4.55 -24.59 -16.52
C LEU A 161 4.25 -24.54 -15.02
N ASN A 162 4.56 -25.60 -14.28
CA ASN A 162 4.35 -25.66 -12.83
C ASN A 162 5.17 -24.60 -12.08
N GLU A 163 6.38 -24.32 -12.55
CA GLU A 163 7.24 -23.26 -12.01
C GLU A 163 6.60 -21.89 -12.19
N ILE A 164 6.16 -21.57 -13.41
CA ILE A 164 5.45 -20.31 -13.70
C ILE A 164 4.18 -20.19 -12.86
N ARG A 165 3.34 -21.24 -12.81
CA ARG A 165 2.11 -21.23 -11.99
C ARG A 165 2.41 -20.99 -10.52
N LYS A 166 3.49 -21.58 -9.99
CA LYS A 166 3.91 -21.38 -8.59
C LYS A 166 4.36 -19.94 -8.34
N VAL A 167 5.17 -19.36 -9.22
CA VAL A 167 5.67 -17.98 -9.02
C VAL A 167 4.55 -16.97 -9.17
N ILE A 168 3.69 -17.11 -10.19
CA ILE A 168 2.53 -16.23 -10.40
C ILE A 168 1.53 -16.39 -9.25
N GLY A 169 1.27 -17.63 -8.79
CA GLY A 169 0.40 -17.89 -7.64
C GLY A 169 0.94 -17.34 -6.32
N ASN A 170 2.27 -17.32 -6.12
CA ASN A 170 2.88 -16.66 -4.96
C ASN A 170 2.70 -15.14 -4.98
N LEU A 171 2.49 -14.56 -6.15
CA LEU A 171 2.22 -13.14 -6.36
C LEU A 171 0.70 -12.85 -6.35
N GLY A 172 -0.14 -13.85 -6.04
CA GLY A 172 -1.61 -13.71 -6.03
C GLY A 172 -2.25 -13.70 -7.42
N LEU A 173 -1.46 -13.84 -8.48
CA LEU A 173 -1.93 -13.83 -9.86
C LEU A 173 -2.21 -15.26 -10.35
N SER A 174 -2.90 -15.40 -11.48
CA SER A 174 -3.07 -16.69 -12.15
C SER A 174 -2.97 -16.53 -13.67
N LEU A 175 -2.64 -17.62 -14.37
CA LEU A 175 -2.68 -17.66 -15.82
C LEU A 175 -4.15 -17.67 -16.27
N ARG A 176 -4.41 -17.15 -17.47
CA ARG A 176 -5.75 -17.17 -18.05
C ARG A 176 -6.23 -18.60 -18.26
N ALA A 177 -7.21 -19.03 -17.47
CA ALA A 177 -7.92 -20.27 -17.69
C ALA A 177 -8.88 -20.09 -18.87
N LEU A 178 -8.78 -20.98 -19.86
CA LEU A 178 -9.86 -21.22 -20.81
C LEU A 178 -10.73 -22.29 -20.15
N ASP A 179 -11.93 -21.91 -19.70
CA ASP A 179 -12.99 -22.86 -19.36
C ASP A 179 -13.49 -23.57 -20.63
#